data_AF-A0A7S2PTJ6-F1
#
_entry.id   AF-A0A7S2PTJ6-F1
#
_cell.length_a   1.000
_cell.length_b   1.000
_cell.length_c   1.000
_cell.angle_alpha   90.00
_cell.angle_beta   90.00
_cell.angle_gamma   90.00
#
_symmetry.space_group_name_H-M   'P 1'
#
loop_
_entity.id
_entity.type
_entity.pdbx_description
1 polymer ?
#
loop_
_entity_poly.entity_id
_entity_poly.type
_entity_poly.pdbx_seq_one_letter_code
_entity_poly.pdbx_strand_id
1 'polypeptide(L)'
;MLEYAVQGARRVAALDAAPGPFDEDARPMGVCLEIQHAEARNPHGRRRVRLLGKFRFWLVEAPRRHDEGFELGRCDAFFDEPLPPSELLAVQAEGEEGASPPAESAVEAAQLALCLLREQVSQLGEGGRHVFHSRFGDTPTLGVGQAVTSASLERLSFWLLGALVTDRAERQRWLGSVDTRARLVHCRDRLQAAGRRMVLNLPGAGSWMSPGQSAFGSLALLVAIVALLVAKAMGLFEGGGLRSLGIGLSRRAERNMEEAMVLQQLFR
;
A
#
# COMPACT_ATOMS: atom_id res chain seq x y z
N MET A 1 6.46 -20.18 36.42
CA MET A 1 5.55 -20.05 35.25
C MET A 1 5.04 -18.62 35.00
N LEU A 2 5.10 -17.70 35.97
CA LEU A 2 4.78 -16.27 35.77
C LEU A 2 5.90 -15.44 35.13
N GLU A 3 7.13 -15.96 35.04
CA GLU A 3 8.29 -15.25 34.46
C GLU A 3 8.23 -15.09 32.93
N TYR A 4 7.38 -15.85 32.23
CA TYR A 4 7.18 -15.68 30.79
C TYR A 4 6.33 -14.46 30.41
N ALA A 5 5.58 -13.89 31.36
CA ALA A 5 4.83 -12.65 31.15
C ALA A 5 5.71 -11.40 31.31
N VAL A 6 6.78 -11.49 32.11
CA VAL A 6 7.64 -10.33 32.47
C VAL A 6 8.77 -10.09 31.47
N GLN A 7 9.16 -11.08 30.67
CA GLN A 7 9.93 -10.80 29.43
C GLN A 7 9.09 -10.08 28.35
N GLY A 8 7.79 -9.87 28.60
CA GLY A 8 6.83 -9.20 27.74
C GLY A 8 7.02 -7.69 27.57
N ALA A 9 7.97 -7.06 28.28
CA ALA A 9 8.25 -5.61 28.14
C ALA A 9 8.82 -5.19 26.76
N ARG A 10 9.03 -6.13 25.83
CA ARG A 10 9.45 -5.87 24.45
C ARG A 10 8.45 -6.34 23.39
N ARG A 11 7.22 -6.65 23.79
CA ARG A 11 6.20 -7.13 22.86
C ARG A 11 5.03 -6.16 22.79
N VAL A 12 4.77 -5.63 21.59
CA VAL A 12 3.67 -4.70 21.33
C VAL A 12 2.53 -5.48 20.70
N ALA A 13 1.35 -5.43 21.31
CA ALA A 13 0.12 -5.89 20.68
C ALA A 13 -0.46 -4.72 19.87
N ALA A 14 -0.64 -4.90 18.56
CA ALA A 14 -1.44 -3.98 17.76
C ALA A 14 -2.86 -4.55 17.66
N LEU A 15 -3.79 -3.93 18.38
CA LEU A 15 -5.23 -4.20 18.25
C LEU A 15 -5.76 -3.33 17.13
N ASP A 16 -6.47 -3.92 16.17
CA ASP A 16 -7.10 -3.17 15.09
C ASP A 16 -8.60 -2.92 15.35
N ALA A 17 -9.03 -2.96 16.61
CA ALA A 17 -10.42 -2.70 16.99
C ALA A 17 -10.69 -1.19 17.14
N ALA A 18 -11.83 -0.75 16.60
CA ALA A 18 -12.41 0.51 17.00
C ALA A 18 -12.78 0.43 18.50
N PRO A 19 -12.68 1.53 19.27
CA PRO A 19 -13.11 1.54 20.66
C PRO A 19 -14.62 1.24 20.71
N GLY A 20 -14.96 0.05 21.17
CA GLY A 20 -16.33 -0.44 21.29
C GLY A 20 -16.44 -1.46 22.43
N PRO A 21 -17.67 -1.79 22.86
CA PRO A 21 -17.89 -2.84 23.86
C PRO A 21 -17.32 -4.17 23.36
N PHE A 22 -16.77 -4.96 24.28
CA PHE A 22 -16.27 -6.30 23.95
C PHE A 22 -17.43 -7.20 23.54
N ASP A 23 -17.35 -7.73 22.32
CA ASP A 23 -18.33 -8.65 21.75
C ASP A 23 -17.63 -10.00 21.53
N GLU A 24 -18.19 -11.06 22.11
CA GLU A 24 -17.65 -12.42 21.98
C GLU A 24 -17.83 -13.01 20.57
N ASP A 25 -18.78 -12.50 19.79
CA ASP A 25 -19.01 -12.92 18.40
C ASP A 25 -18.16 -12.08 17.42
N ALA A 26 -17.63 -10.94 17.88
CA ALA A 26 -16.72 -10.06 17.13
C ALA A 26 -15.42 -9.80 17.91
N ARG A 27 -14.83 -10.87 18.49
CA ARG A 27 -13.65 -10.77 19.35
C ARG A 27 -12.56 -9.95 18.66
N PRO A 28 -12.00 -8.92 19.33
CA PRO A 28 -10.88 -8.18 18.79
C PRO A 28 -9.69 -9.11 18.54
N MET A 29 -9.12 -9.03 17.35
CA MET A 29 -7.87 -9.70 17.00
C MET A 29 -6.70 -8.75 17.10
N GLY A 30 -5.53 -9.28 17.47
CA GLY A 30 -4.26 -8.58 17.34
C GLY A 30 -3.14 -9.45 16.81
N VAL A 31 -2.01 -8.79 16.56
CA VAL A 31 -0.73 -9.44 16.26
C VAL A 31 0.23 -9.15 17.40
N CYS A 32 0.85 -10.21 17.93
CA CYS A 32 1.95 -10.08 18.87
C CYS A 32 3.21 -9.67 18.10
N LEU A 33 3.75 -8.50 18.42
CA LEU A 33 4.96 -7.96 17.79
C LEU A 33 6.14 -8.08 18.74
N GLU A 34 7.29 -8.51 18.26
CA GLU A 34 8.57 -8.43 18.96
C GLU A 34 9.37 -7.22 18.49
N ILE A 35 9.95 -6.46 19.43
CA ILE A 35 10.92 -5.41 19.11
C ILE A 35 12.26 -6.05 18.72
N GLN A 36 12.58 -6.04 17.41
CA GLN A 36 13.87 -6.53 16.91
C GLN A 36 15.00 -5.53 17.13
N HIS A 37 14.72 -4.26 16.84
CA HIS A 37 15.71 -3.20 16.91
C HIS A 37 15.02 -1.89 17.26
N ALA A 38 15.67 -1.07 18.09
CA ALA A 38 15.23 0.28 18.37
C ALA A 38 16.43 1.20 18.10
N GLU A 39 16.27 2.09 17.13
CA GLU A 39 17.29 3.09 16.82
C GLU A 39 17.37 4.09 17.98
N ALA A 40 18.61 4.52 18.30
CA ALA A 40 18.82 5.73 19.07
C ALA A 40 18.12 6.90 18.36
N ARG A 41 17.71 7.94 19.11
CA ARG A 41 16.94 9.08 18.55
C ARG A 41 17.56 9.53 17.22
N ASN A 42 16.75 9.52 16.17
CA ASN A 42 17.19 10.03 14.88
C ASN A 42 17.47 11.55 14.97
N PRO A 43 18.11 12.16 13.95
CA PRO A 43 18.41 13.61 13.95
C PRO A 43 17.19 14.52 14.10
N HIS A 44 15.98 13.98 13.90
CA HIS A 44 14.70 14.67 14.05
C HIS A 44 14.00 14.37 15.40
N GLY A 45 14.73 13.78 16.36
CA GLY A 45 14.25 13.48 17.71
C GLY A 45 13.26 12.32 17.82
N ARG A 46 12.94 11.63 16.72
CA ARG A 46 12.03 10.48 16.71
C ARG A 46 12.80 9.17 16.91
N ARG A 47 12.27 8.28 17.74
CA ARG A 47 12.76 6.89 17.84
C ARG A 47 12.06 6.05 16.78
N ARG A 48 12.82 5.23 16.06
CA ARG A 48 12.28 4.23 15.15
C ARG A 48 12.47 2.86 15.76
N VAL A 49 11.42 2.05 15.70
CA VAL A 49 11.42 0.69 16.23
C VAL A 49 11.06 -0.26 15.11
N ARG A 50 11.91 -1.24 14.88
CA ARG A 50 11.65 -2.35 13.98
C ARG A 50 10.91 -3.44 14.75
N LEU A 51 9.70 -3.74 14.30
CA LEU A 51 8.81 -4.72 14.89
C LEU A 51 8.73 -5.96 14.00
N LEU A 52 8.68 -7.14 14.60
CA LEU A 52 8.45 -8.42 13.93
C LEU A 52 7.18 -9.08 14.47
N GLY A 53 6.21 -9.35 13.61
CA GLY A 53 5.04 -10.16 13.98
C GLY A 53 5.44 -11.61 14.31
N LYS A 54 4.92 -12.13 15.43
CA LYS A 54 5.19 -13.47 15.93
C LYS A 54 4.02 -14.42 15.74
N PHE A 55 2.86 -14.04 16.25
CA PHE A 55 1.64 -14.82 16.17
C PHE A 55 0.44 -13.89 16.25
N ARG A 56 -0.71 -14.40 15.81
CA ARG A 56 -2.00 -13.71 15.95
C ARG A 56 -2.72 -14.23 17.17
N PHE A 57 -3.56 -13.39 17.75
CA PHE A 57 -4.32 -13.74 18.93
C PHE A 57 -5.71 -13.11 18.92
N TRP A 58 -6.63 -13.76 19.60
CA TRP A 58 -7.93 -13.21 19.97
C TRP A 58 -7.87 -12.68 21.39
N LEU A 59 -8.47 -11.52 21.65
CA LEU A 59 -8.75 -11.11 23.02
C LEU A 59 -9.87 -11.99 23.58
N VAL A 60 -9.64 -12.53 24.77
CA VAL A 60 -10.60 -13.40 25.48
C VAL A 60 -11.50 -12.57 26.39
N GLU A 61 -11.02 -11.41 26.82
CA GLU A 61 -11.74 -10.49 27.70
C GLU A 61 -11.39 -9.04 27.36
N ALA A 62 -12.23 -8.11 27.83
CA ALA A 62 -11.95 -6.69 27.72
C ALA A 62 -10.63 -6.33 28.44
N PRO A 63 -9.72 -5.58 27.79
CA PRO A 63 -8.45 -5.24 28.40
C PRO A 63 -8.66 -4.24 29.56
N ARG A 64 -7.88 -4.42 30.62
CA ARG A 64 -7.84 -3.54 31.79
C ARG A 64 -6.78 -2.48 31.59
N ARG A 65 -7.14 -1.22 31.85
CA ARG A 65 -6.17 -0.12 31.86
C ARG A 65 -5.24 -0.25 33.07
N HIS A 66 -3.95 -0.15 32.81
CA HIS A 66 -2.90 -0.10 33.80
C HIS A 66 -2.55 1.36 34.13
N ASP A 67 -2.03 1.60 35.34
CA ASP A 67 -1.73 2.96 35.84
C ASP A 67 -0.66 3.68 35.01
N GLU A 68 0.21 2.93 34.34
CA GLU A 68 1.24 3.46 33.43
C GLU A 68 0.69 3.82 32.03
N GLY A 69 -0.63 3.77 31.83
CA GLY A 69 -1.29 4.24 30.61
C GLY A 69 -1.33 3.23 29.45
N PHE A 70 -1.02 1.96 29.70
CA PHE A 70 -1.20 0.86 28.74
C PHE A 70 -2.35 -0.07 29.13
N GLU A 71 -2.76 -0.94 28.21
CA GLU A 71 -3.87 -1.88 28.39
C GLU A 71 -3.36 -3.32 28.46
N LEU A 72 -3.88 -4.10 29.41
CA LEU A 72 -3.54 -5.51 29.64
C LEU A 72 -4.79 -6.38 29.52
N GLY A 73 -4.72 -7.46 28.73
CA GLY A 73 -5.82 -8.42 28.61
C GLY A 73 -5.31 -9.83 28.39
N ARG A 74 -6.15 -10.82 28.71
CA ARG A 74 -5.90 -12.20 28.30
C ARG A 74 -6.16 -12.37 26.80
N CYS A 75 -5.29 -13.15 26.17
CA CYS A 75 -5.39 -13.47 24.77
C CYS A 75 -5.10 -14.95 24.53
N ASP A 76 -5.75 -15.49 23.51
CA ASP A 76 -5.51 -16.84 23.02
C ASP A 76 -4.84 -16.75 21.65
N ALA A 77 -3.66 -17.34 21.53
CA ALA A 77 -2.94 -17.41 20.27
C ALA A 77 -3.62 -18.42 19.34
N PHE A 78 -3.63 -18.11 18.05
CA PHE A 78 -4.06 -19.03 17.01
C PHE A 78 -3.06 -19.03 15.85
N PHE A 79 -3.04 -20.13 15.13
CA PHE A 79 -2.09 -20.42 14.06
C PHE A 79 -2.83 -20.98 12.86
N ASP A 80 -2.19 -20.92 11.69
CA ASP A 80 -2.75 -21.55 10.51
C ASP A 80 -2.71 -23.07 10.60
N GLU A 81 -3.62 -23.69 9.87
CA GLU A 81 -3.55 -25.13 9.64
C GLU A 81 -2.31 -25.46 8.78
N PRO A 82 -1.51 -26.47 9.15
CA PRO A 82 -0.38 -26.89 8.32
C PRO A 82 -0.87 -27.34 6.95
N LEU A 83 -0.28 -26.76 5.90
CA LEU A 83 -0.56 -27.20 4.53
C LEU A 83 -0.19 -28.68 4.35
N PRO A 84 -1.05 -29.49 3.71
CA PRO A 84 -0.75 -30.89 3.42
C PRO A 84 0.39 -31.01 2.40
N PRO A 85 1.10 -32.16 2.35
CA PRO A 85 2.23 -32.36 1.43
C PRO A 85 1.87 -32.12 -0.05
N SER A 86 0.64 -32.42 -0.46
CA SER A 86 0.14 -32.17 -1.83
C SER A 86 0.18 -30.70 -2.23
N GLU A 87 0.07 -29.77 -1.27
CA GLU A 87 0.10 -28.32 -1.50
C GLU A 87 1.54 -27.77 -1.51
N LEU A 88 2.51 -28.53 -1.00
CA LEU A 88 3.92 -28.15 -0.89
C LEU A 88 4.78 -28.70 -2.03
N LEU A 89 4.33 -29.77 -2.67
CA LEU A 89 4.97 -30.32 -3.87
C LEU A 89 4.52 -29.50 -5.07
N ALA A 90 5.46 -28.79 -5.71
CA ALA A 90 5.20 -28.22 -7.03
C ALA A 90 4.91 -29.38 -7.98
N VAL A 91 3.71 -29.45 -8.55
CA VAL A 91 3.39 -30.47 -9.53
C VAL A 91 4.27 -30.20 -10.76
N GLN A 92 5.31 -31.01 -10.94
CA GLN A 92 5.97 -31.11 -12.25
C GLN A 92 4.96 -31.79 -13.17
N ALA A 93 4.18 -31.00 -13.88
CA ALA A 93 3.27 -31.49 -14.90
C ALA A 93 4.08 -31.96 -16.12
N GLU A 94 4.67 -33.15 -16.02
CA GLU A 94 5.03 -33.95 -17.20
C GLU A 94 4.02 -35.09 -17.33
N GLY A 95 3.08 -34.89 -18.24
CA GLY A 95 2.28 -35.95 -18.85
C GLY A 95 1.11 -36.50 -18.02
N GLU A 96 -0.10 -36.00 -18.29
CA GLU A 96 -1.27 -36.86 -18.54
C GLU A 96 -2.44 -35.99 -19.03
N GLU A 97 -2.83 -36.22 -20.29
CA GLU A 97 -3.99 -35.61 -20.92
C GLU A 97 -5.28 -36.19 -20.31
N GLY A 98 -6.16 -35.33 -19.79
CA GLY A 98 -7.60 -35.67 -19.70
C GLY A 98 -8.32 -35.49 -18.37
N ALA A 99 -7.66 -35.10 -17.27
CA ALA A 99 -8.36 -34.77 -16.02
C ALA A 99 -8.61 -33.25 -15.92
N SER A 100 -9.74 -32.85 -15.31
CA SER A 100 -10.03 -31.46 -14.93
C SER A 100 -8.78 -30.78 -14.35
N PRO A 101 -8.54 -29.48 -14.62
CA PRO A 101 -7.32 -28.82 -14.18
C PRO A 101 -7.14 -29.09 -12.68
N PRO A 102 -6.00 -29.66 -12.26
CA PRO A 102 -5.78 -29.94 -10.84
C PRO A 102 -6.02 -28.64 -10.08
N ALA A 103 -6.71 -28.75 -8.94
CA ALA A 103 -6.93 -27.60 -8.08
C ALA A 103 -5.54 -27.01 -7.77
N GLU A 104 -5.33 -25.76 -8.18
CA GLU A 104 -4.03 -25.09 -8.06
C GLU A 104 -3.48 -25.21 -6.63
N SER A 105 -2.21 -25.59 -6.52
CA SER A 105 -1.52 -25.73 -5.24
C SER A 105 -1.15 -24.36 -4.65
N ALA A 106 -0.96 -24.30 -3.33
CA ALA A 106 -0.52 -23.11 -2.62
C ALA A 106 0.85 -22.63 -3.13
N VAL A 107 1.74 -23.55 -3.51
CA VAL A 107 3.03 -23.22 -4.13
C VAL A 107 2.84 -22.58 -5.48
N GLU A 108 1.99 -23.12 -6.35
CA GLU A 108 1.67 -22.53 -7.65
C GLU A 108 1.07 -21.13 -7.50
N ALA A 109 0.07 -20.99 -6.63
CA ALA A 109 -0.55 -19.70 -6.34
C ALA A 109 0.48 -18.66 -5.86
N ALA A 110 1.39 -19.07 -4.98
CA ALA A 110 2.43 -18.20 -4.44
C ALA A 110 3.47 -17.82 -5.51
N GLN A 111 3.92 -18.77 -6.33
CA GLN A 111 4.86 -18.51 -7.41
C GLN A 111 4.26 -17.55 -8.44
N LEU A 112 3.01 -17.78 -8.84
CA LEU A 112 2.31 -16.91 -9.79
C LEU A 112 2.10 -15.51 -9.22
N ALA A 113 1.69 -15.39 -7.95
CA ALA A 113 1.60 -14.10 -7.27
C ALA A 113 2.94 -13.36 -7.24
N LEU A 114 4.05 -14.06 -6.94
CA LEU A 114 5.39 -13.48 -6.95
C LEU A 114 5.82 -13.02 -8.35
N CYS A 115 5.52 -13.79 -9.40
CA CYS A 115 5.79 -13.40 -10.78
C CYS A 115 5.02 -12.12 -11.16
N LEU A 116 3.71 -12.09 -10.92
CA LEU A 116 2.87 -10.91 -11.20
C LEU A 116 3.31 -9.69 -10.40
N LEU A 117 3.71 -9.88 -9.13
CA LEU A 117 4.24 -8.82 -8.31
C LEU A 117 5.55 -8.27 -8.88
N ARG A 118 6.48 -9.13 -9.30
CA ARG A 118 7.75 -8.72 -9.92
C ARG A 118 7.51 -7.92 -11.18
N GLU A 119 6.52 -8.28 -11.98
CA GLU A 119 6.11 -7.52 -13.16
C GLU A 119 5.58 -6.12 -12.80
N GLN A 120 4.81 -5.98 -11.71
CA GLN A 120 4.35 -4.66 -11.27
C GLN A 120 5.49 -3.82 -10.66
N VAL A 121 6.38 -4.44 -9.89
CA VAL A 121 7.53 -3.76 -9.28
C VAL A 121 8.55 -3.33 -10.33
N SER A 122 8.74 -4.09 -11.41
CA SER A 122 9.66 -3.71 -12.49
C SER A 122 9.18 -2.49 -13.26
N GLN A 123 7.87 -2.23 -13.29
CA GLN A 123 7.27 -1.04 -13.88
C GLN A 123 7.46 0.23 -13.02
N LEU A 124 7.84 0.09 -11.75
CA LEU A 124 8.21 1.22 -10.91
C LEU A 124 9.54 1.82 -11.38
N GLY A 125 9.66 3.15 -11.38
CA GLY A 125 10.97 3.81 -11.48
C GLY A 125 11.87 3.50 -10.27
N GLU A 126 13.15 3.90 -10.33
CA GLU A 126 14.13 3.62 -9.26
C GLU A 126 13.68 4.11 -7.88
N GLY A 127 13.13 5.32 -7.79
CA GLY A 127 12.56 5.84 -6.54
C GLY A 127 11.41 4.98 -6.02
N GLY A 128 10.53 4.53 -6.92
CA GLY A 128 9.45 3.57 -6.66
C GLY A 128 9.92 2.30 -5.99
N ARG A 129 10.92 1.66 -6.61
CA ARG A 129 11.53 0.43 -6.10
C ARG A 129 12.22 0.66 -4.76
N HIS A 130 12.90 1.78 -4.58
CA HIS A 130 13.54 2.13 -3.32
C HIS A 130 12.52 2.29 -2.18
N VAL A 131 11.38 2.97 -2.42
CA VAL A 131 10.34 3.09 -1.39
C VAL A 131 9.64 1.77 -1.11
N PHE A 132 9.37 0.98 -2.15
CA PHE A 132 8.81 -0.36 -1.97
C PHE A 132 9.70 -1.23 -1.09
N HIS A 133 11.00 -1.32 -1.42
CA HIS A 133 11.98 -2.05 -0.63
C HIS A 133 12.14 -1.47 0.78
N SER A 134 12.19 -0.14 0.94
CA SER A 134 12.29 0.48 2.27
C SER A 134 11.09 0.19 3.17
N ARG A 135 9.89 0.03 2.60
CA ARG A 135 8.65 -0.19 3.34
C ARG A 135 8.39 -1.66 3.66
N PHE A 136 8.59 -2.53 2.67
CA PHE A 136 8.21 -3.94 2.78
C PHE A 136 9.42 -4.87 2.99
N GLY A 137 10.64 -4.35 2.83
CA GLY A 137 11.86 -5.14 2.88
C GLY A 137 12.03 -6.04 1.67
N ASP A 138 12.84 -7.09 1.83
CA ASP A 138 13.01 -8.13 0.83
C ASP A 138 11.78 -9.01 0.73
N THR A 139 11.39 -9.32 -0.51
CA THR A 139 10.34 -10.31 -0.78
C THR A 139 10.81 -11.67 -0.27
N PRO A 140 10.03 -12.37 0.57
CA PRO A 140 10.36 -13.74 0.97
C PRO A 140 10.53 -14.62 -0.26
N THR A 141 11.71 -15.25 -0.40
CA THR A 141 12.03 -16.06 -1.57
C THR A 141 11.45 -17.46 -1.44
N LEU A 142 10.71 -17.88 -2.46
CA LEU A 142 10.53 -19.30 -2.80
C LEU A 142 11.69 -19.68 -3.71
N GLY A 143 12.86 -19.95 -3.13
CA GLY A 143 14.08 -20.21 -3.90
C GLY A 143 14.01 -21.56 -4.62
N VAL A 144 14.53 -21.62 -5.86
CA VAL A 144 14.82 -22.88 -6.54
C VAL A 144 15.89 -23.61 -5.74
N GLY A 145 15.57 -24.78 -5.20
CA GLY A 145 16.47 -25.56 -4.34
C GLY A 145 16.33 -25.30 -2.83
N GLN A 146 15.43 -24.43 -2.39
CA GLN A 146 15.03 -24.34 -0.98
C GLN A 146 13.78 -25.19 -0.73
N ALA A 147 13.77 -25.95 0.36
CA ALA A 147 12.59 -26.71 0.79
C ALA A 147 11.47 -25.73 1.14
N VAL A 148 10.39 -25.74 0.35
CA VAL A 148 9.19 -24.96 0.63
C VAL A 148 8.45 -25.62 1.79
N THR A 149 8.13 -24.84 2.81
CA THR A 149 7.44 -25.29 4.02
C THR A 149 6.15 -24.52 4.21
N SER A 150 5.19 -25.10 4.94
CA SER A 150 3.94 -24.42 5.29
C SER A 150 4.20 -23.07 5.97
N ALA A 151 5.18 -23.00 6.88
CA ALA A 151 5.57 -21.77 7.55
C ALA A 151 6.15 -20.71 6.58
N SER A 152 6.90 -21.12 5.56
CA SER A 152 7.42 -20.19 4.55
C SER A 152 6.30 -19.61 3.68
N LEU A 153 5.29 -20.41 3.34
CA LEU A 153 4.12 -19.98 2.57
C LEU A 153 3.19 -19.10 3.41
N GLU A 154 2.99 -19.43 4.69
CA GLU A 154 2.26 -18.58 5.64
C GLU A 154 2.90 -17.19 5.70
N ARG A 155 4.22 -17.12 5.94
CA ARG A 155 4.96 -15.86 6.02
C ARG A 155 4.85 -15.05 4.73
N LEU A 156 4.97 -15.72 3.58
CA LEU A 156 4.82 -15.07 2.28
C LEU A 156 3.39 -14.53 2.08
N SER A 157 2.36 -15.29 2.49
CA SER A 157 0.96 -14.86 2.36
C SER A 157 0.70 -13.57 3.12
N PHE A 158 1.19 -13.43 4.35
CA PHE A 158 1.03 -12.18 5.13
C PHE A 158 1.86 -11.03 4.56
N TRP A 159 3.06 -11.31 4.04
CA TRP A 159 3.87 -10.30 3.39
C TRP A 159 3.16 -9.74 2.13
N LEU A 160 2.60 -10.62 1.30
CA LEU A 160 1.83 -10.23 0.11
C LEU A 160 0.58 -9.43 0.48
N LEU A 161 -0.17 -9.86 1.51
CA LEU A 161 -1.32 -9.10 2.01
C LEU A 161 -0.92 -7.69 2.46
N GLY A 162 0.20 -7.55 3.17
CA GLY A 162 0.73 -6.24 3.58
C GLY A 162 1.08 -5.34 2.38
N ALA A 163 1.62 -5.93 1.32
CA ALA A 163 2.01 -5.24 0.10
C ALA A 163 0.81 -4.85 -0.80
N LEU A 164 -0.29 -5.60 -0.77
CA LEU A 164 -1.40 -5.47 -1.74
C LEU A 164 -2.72 -4.93 -1.14
N VAL A 165 -2.99 -5.20 0.12
CA VAL A 165 -4.28 -4.89 0.76
C VAL A 165 -4.19 -3.56 1.49
N THR A 166 -4.81 -2.54 0.91
CA THR A 166 -4.90 -1.19 1.47
C THR A 166 -6.12 -1.02 2.36
N ASP A 167 -7.25 -1.64 2.00
CA ASP A 167 -8.52 -1.56 2.72
C ASP A 167 -8.42 -2.18 4.12
N ARG A 168 -8.97 -1.49 5.11
CA ARG A 168 -8.86 -1.91 6.52
C ARG A 168 -9.73 -3.13 6.81
N ALA A 169 -10.96 -3.17 6.32
CA ALA A 169 -11.88 -4.26 6.59
C ALA A 169 -11.41 -5.56 5.91
N GLU A 170 -10.94 -5.45 4.67
CA GLU A 170 -10.34 -6.56 3.93
C GLU A 170 -9.07 -7.08 4.62
N ARG A 171 -8.20 -6.18 5.11
CA ARG A 171 -7.00 -6.57 5.87
C ARG A 171 -7.36 -7.32 7.15
N GLN A 172 -8.37 -6.86 7.89
CA GLN A 172 -8.81 -7.52 9.12
C GLN A 172 -9.36 -8.92 8.84
N ARG A 173 -10.18 -9.06 7.80
CA ARG A 173 -10.69 -10.37 7.37
C ARG A 173 -9.55 -11.36 7.10
N TRP A 174 -8.55 -10.94 6.32
CA TRP A 174 -7.46 -11.83 5.94
C TRP A 174 -6.43 -12.07 7.03
N LEU A 175 -6.23 -11.12 7.95
CA LEU A 175 -5.43 -11.35 9.16
C LEU A 175 -6.07 -12.43 10.05
N GLY A 176 -7.41 -12.46 10.14
CA GLY A 176 -8.15 -13.46 10.92
C GLY A 176 -8.28 -14.82 10.27
N SER A 177 -8.01 -14.93 8.97
CA SER A 177 -8.08 -16.21 8.25
C SER A 177 -6.98 -17.17 8.71
N VAL A 178 -7.34 -18.43 8.97
CA VAL A 178 -6.39 -19.54 9.24
C VAL A 178 -5.94 -20.29 7.99
N ASP A 179 -6.50 -19.93 6.83
CA ASP A 179 -6.24 -20.60 5.55
C ASP A 179 -5.14 -19.86 4.76
N THR A 180 -3.94 -20.43 4.76
CA THR A 180 -2.79 -19.92 4.00
C THR A 180 -3.03 -19.95 2.50
N ARG A 181 -3.65 -21.02 1.98
CA ARG A 181 -3.89 -21.19 0.55
C ARG A 181 -4.86 -20.13 0.05
N ALA A 182 -5.98 -19.93 0.74
CA ALA A 182 -6.95 -18.89 0.38
C ALA A 182 -6.34 -17.50 0.35
N ARG A 183 -5.44 -17.17 1.30
CA ARG A 183 -4.73 -15.88 1.31
C ARG A 183 -3.81 -15.70 0.10
N LEU A 184 -3.09 -16.76 -0.31
CA LEU A 184 -2.22 -16.73 -1.49
C LEU A 184 -3.03 -16.59 -2.79
N VAL A 185 -4.09 -17.38 -2.93
CA VAL A 185 -5.05 -17.32 -4.04
C VAL A 185 -5.65 -15.92 -4.16
N HIS A 186 -6.08 -15.33 -3.05
CA HIS A 186 -6.59 -13.96 -3.04
C HIS A 186 -5.56 -12.93 -3.53
N CYS A 187 -4.31 -13.04 -3.06
CA CYS A 187 -3.24 -12.14 -3.50
C CYS A 187 -2.95 -12.29 -5.01
N ARG A 188 -2.90 -13.53 -5.50
CA ARG A 188 -2.76 -13.84 -6.92
C ARG A 188 -3.90 -13.23 -7.73
N ASP A 189 -5.15 -13.51 -7.36
CA ASP A 189 -6.34 -13.04 -8.08
C ASP A 189 -6.40 -11.51 -8.15
N ARG A 190 -6.03 -10.84 -7.05
CA ARG A 190 -5.95 -9.38 -6.99
C ARG A 190 -4.90 -8.84 -7.96
N LEU A 191 -3.71 -9.43 -8.00
CA LEU A 191 -2.65 -9.06 -8.94
C LEU A 191 -3.06 -9.33 -10.39
N GLN A 192 -3.69 -10.47 -10.65
CA GLN A 192 -4.14 -10.87 -11.98
C GLN A 192 -5.26 -9.97 -12.49
N ALA A 193 -6.26 -9.65 -11.65
CA ALA A 193 -7.35 -8.73 -11.99
C ALA A 193 -6.86 -7.29 -12.19
N ALA A 194 -5.78 -6.91 -11.50
CA ALA A 194 -5.13 -5.62 -11.71
C ALA A 194 -4.41 -5.57 -13.07
N GLY A 195 -3.84 -6.70 -13.52
CA GLY A 195 -3.03 -6.80 -14.73
C GLY A 195 -1.85 -5.82 -14.66
N ARG A 196 -1.80 -4.90 -15.62
CA ARG A 196 -0.77 -3.84 -15.68
C ARG A 196 -1.03 -2.64 -14.76
N ARG A 197 -2.17 -2.59 -14.07
CA ARG A 197 -2.45 -1.51 -13.11
C ARG A 197 -1.75 -1.82 -11.79
N MET A 198 -1.03 -0.85 -11.24
CA MET A 198 -0.40 -1.01 -9.93
C MET A 198 -1.44 -1.07 -8.82
N VAL A 199 -1.37 -2.10 -7.98
CA VAL A 199 -2.21 -2.27 -6.77
C VAL A 199 -1.40 -2.32 -5.47
N LEU A 200 -0.14 -1.86 -5.53
CA LEU A 200 0.77 -1.84 -4.38
C LEU A 200 0.35 -0.79 -3.35
N ASN A 201 0.44 -1.14 -2.07
CA ASN A 201 0.19 -0.26 -0.93
C ASN A 201 1.37 0.70 -0.69
N LEU A 202 1.64 1.58 -1.66
CA LEU A 202 2.72 2.56 -1.59
C LEU A 202 2.21 3.95 -1.19
N PRO A 203 2.92 4.69 -0.32
CA PRO A 203 2.55 6.06 0.00
C PRO A 203 2.81 6.95 -1.22
N GLY A 204 1.83 7.77 -1.61
CA GLY A 204 1.98 8.66 -2.78
C GLY A 204 1.91 7.95 -4.13
N ALA A 205 1.38 6.72 -4.20
CA ALA A 205 1.27 5.96 -5.45
C ALA A 205 0.70 6.80 -6.62
N GLY A 206 -0.29 7.66 -6.36
CA GLY A 206 -0.86 8.54 -7.38
C GLY A 206 0.13 9.50 -8.07
N SER A 207 1.20 9.96 -7.42
CA SER A 207 2.18 10.87 -8.05
C SER A 207 3.28 10.12 -8.82
N TRP A 208 3.44 8.81 -8.58
CA TRP A 208 4.49 7.97 -9.18
C TRP A 208 3.92 7.08 -10.29
N MET A 209 2.59 6.94 -10.33
CA MET A 209 1.78 6.18 -11.30
C MET A 209 1.64 6.84 -12.67
N SER A 210 2.35 7.93 -12.96
CA SER A 210 2.32 8.56 -14.30
C SER A 210 3.67 9.15 -14.68
N PRO A 211 4.67 8.32 -15.03
CA PRO A 211 5.88 8.81 -15.69
C PRO A 211 5.55 9.61 -16.96
N GLY A 212 4.44 9.28 -17.65
CA GLY A 212 3.92 10.05 -18.79
C GLY A 212 3.49 11.47 -18.41
N GLN A 213 2.68 11.67 -17.37
CA GLN A 213 2.23 13.02 -16.99
C GLN A 213 3.34 13.86 -16.35
N SER A 214 4.28 13.24 -15.65
CA SER A 214 5.47 13.92 -15.13
C SER A 214 6.39 14.43 -16.24
N ALA A 215 6.64 13.61 -17.27
CA ALA A 215 7.46 14.01 -18.42
C ALA A 215 6.78 15.07 -19.30
N PHE A 216 5.46 14.99 -19.48
CA PHE A 216 4.70 16.04 -20.19
C PHE A 216 4.58 17.33 -19.37
N GLY A 217 4.41 17.24 -18.06
CA GLY A 217 4.37 18.40 -17.17
C GLY A 217 5.71 19.11 -17.06
N SER A 218 6.82 18.36 -16.97
CA SER A 218 8.17 18.94 -16.98
C SER A 218 8.54 19.51 -18.34
N LEU A 219 8.14 18.88 -19.44
CA LEU A 219 8.28 19.43 -20.79
C LEU A 219 7.45 20.70 -20.98
N ALA A 220 6.18 20.71 -20.54
CA ALA A 220 5.31 21.88 -20.62
C ALA A 220 5.86 23.05 -19.77
N LEU A 221 6.40 22.76 -18.59
CA LEU A 221 7.09 23.75 -17.75
C LEU A 221 8.37 24.25 -18.42
N LEU A 222 9.17 23.37 -19.03
CA LEU A 222 10.36 23.75 -19.78
C LEU A 222 10.01 24.65 -20.97
N VAL A 223 8.97 24.28 -21.75
CA VAL A 223 8.45 25.10 -22.86
C VAL A 223 7.96 26.45 -22.36
N ALA A 224 7.25 26.50 -21.23
CA ALA A 224 6.80 27.75 -20.63
C ALA A 224 7.98 28.63 -20.17
N ILE A 225 9.00 28.05 -19.54
CA ILE A 225 10.23 28.76 -19.12
C ILE A 225 10.98 29.29 -20.34
N VAL A 226 11.17 28.48 -21.38
CA VAL A 226 11.82 28.89 -22.64
C VAL A 226 11.01 30.01 -23.30
N ALA A 227 9.68 29.90 -23.38
CA ALA A 227 8.82 30.94 -23.93
C ALA A 227 8.90 32.25 -23.14
N LEU A 228 8.95 32.19 -21.80
CA LEU A 228 9.13 33.37 -20.95
C LEU A 228 10.52 33.99 -21.11
N LEU A 229 11.57 33.18 -21.27
CA LEU A 229 12.94 33.65 -21.53
C LEU A 229 13.04 34.31 -22.92
N VAL A 230 12.43 33.72 -23.94
CA VAL A 230 12.34 34.33 -25.28
C VAL A 230 11.54 35.62 -25.23
N ALA A 231 10.39 35.64 -24.56
CA ALA A 231 9.59 36.85 -24.43
C ALA A 231 10.32 37.96 -23.66
N LYS A 232 11.11 37.61 -22.65
CA LYS A 232 12.01 38.52 -21.94
C LYS A 232 13.14 39.03 -22.85
N ALA A 233 13.78 38.15 -23.61
CA ALA A 233 14.82 38.52 -24.56
C ALA A 233 14.31 39.40 -25.72
N MET A 234 13.03 39.24 -26.10
CA MET A 234 12.34 40.08 -27.07
C MET A 234 11.81 41.39 -26.49
N GLY A 235 12.06 41.69 -25.21
CA GLY A 235 11.67 42.96 -24.59
C GLY A 235 10.17 43.10 -24.32
N LEU A 236 9.38 42.02 -24.37
CA LEU A 236 7.92 42.08 -24.13
C LEU A 236 7.55 42.49 -22.70
N PHE A 237 8.48 42.33 -21.75
CA PHE A 237 8.29 42.68 -20.33
C PHE A 237 8.95 44.00 -19.94
N GLU A 238 9.63 44.69 -20.86
CA GLU A 238 10.19 46.01 -20.61
C GLU A 238 9.17 47.09 -21.01
N GLY A 239 8.44 47.59 -20.02
CA GLY A 239 8.01 49.00 -19.95
C GLY A 239 7.12 49.62 -21.03
N GLY A 240 6.56 48.86 -22.00
CA GLY A 240 5.65 49.47 -22.98
C GLY A 240 5.23 48.63 -24.20
N GLY A 241 5.77 47.43 -24.40
CA GLY A 241 5.52 46.62 -25.61
C GLY A 241 4.06 46.18 -25.83
N LEU A 242 3.27 46.06 -24.76
CA LEU A 242 1.85 45.69 -24.83
C LEU A 242 0.91 46.80 -25.34
N ARG A 243 1.41 48.04 -25.50
CA ARG A 243 0.66 49.12 -26.17
C ARG A 243 0.84 49.13 -27.69
N SER A 244 1.82 48.40 -28.22
CA SER A 244 2.17 48.39 -29.64
C SER A 244 1.57 47.21 -30.42
N LEU A 245 1.24 46.10 -29.74
CA LEU A 245 0.44 45.02 -30.34
C LEU A 245 -1.04 45.36 -30.21
N GLY A 246 -1.54 46.11 -31.20
CA GLY A 246 -2.94 46.46 -31.41
C GLY A 246 -3.84 45.23 -31.60
N ILE A 247 -4.09 44.49 -30.53
CA ILE A 247 -5.21 43.57 -30.42
C ILE A 247 -6.41 44.41 -29.98
N GLY A 248 -7.14 44.91 -30.97
CA GLY A 248 -8.37 45.69 -30.81
C GLY A 248 -9.48 44.89 -30.14
N LEU A 249 -9.44 44.78 -28.81
CA LEU A 249 -10.53 44.23 -27.99
C LEU A 249 -11.30 45.31 -27.20
N SER A 250 -10.98 46.60 -27.32
CA SER A 250 -11.59 47.61 -26.43
C SER A 250 -12.94 48.20 -26.88
N ARG A 251 -13.32 48.15 -28.17
CA ARG A 251 -14.61 48.78 -28.59
C ARG A 251 -15.84 47.89 -28.49
N ARG A 252 -15.66 46.56 -28.30
CA ARG A 252 -16.79 45.61 -28.16
C ARG A 252 -17.14 45.35 -26.69
N ALA A 253 -16.16 45.47 -25.78
CA ALA A 253 -16.39 45.36 -24.35
C ALA A 253 -17.09 46.62 -23.77
N GLU A 254 -16.74 47.82 -24.26
CA GLU A 254 -17.38 49.07 -23.83
C GLU A 254 -18.86 49.15 -24.25
N ARG A 255 -19.21 48.73 -25.48
CA ARG A 255 -20.62 48.67 -25.92
C ARG A 255 -21.47 47.66 -25.13
N ASN A 256 -20.89 46.51 -24.79
CA ASN A 256 -21.63 45.49 -24.02
C ASN A 256 -21.85 45.92 -22.55
N MET A 257 -21.00 46.79 -22.00
CA MET A 257 -21.23 47.38 -20.67
C MET A 257 -22.30 48.47 -20.69
N GLU A 258 -22.34 49.31 -21.73
CA GLU A 258 -23.40 50.32 -21.87
C GLU A 258 -24.79 49.67 -22.08
N GLU A 259 -24.88 48.61 -22.90
CA GLU A 259 -26.14 47.87 -23.08
C GLU A 259 -26.61 47.16 -21.79
N ALA A 260 -25.67 46.63 -20.98
CA ALA A 260 -26.00 46.01 -19.70
C ALA A 260 -26.47 47.04 -18.65
N MET A 261 -25.95 48.28 -18.68
CA MET A 261 -26.36 49.35 -17.76
C MET A 261 -27.75 49.92 -18.12
N VAL A 262 -28.06 50.05 -19.42
CA VAL A 262 -29.37 50.52 -19.89
C VAL A 262 -30.48 49.53 -19.54
N LEU A 263 -30.23 48.22 -19.67
CA LEU A 263 -31.18 47.18 -19.28
C LEU A 263 -31.47 47.18 -17.76
N GLN A 264 -30.50 47.53 -16.93
CA GLN A 264 -30.69 47.57 -15.47
C GLN A 264 -31.55 48.75 -14.99
N GLN A 265 -31.67 49.82 -15.78
CA GLN A 265 -32.54 50.96 -15.47
C GLN A 265 -33.99 50.76 -15.96
N LEU A 266 -34.23 49.87 -16.93
CA LEU A 266 -35.55 49.58 -17.48
C LEU A 266 -36.36 48.55 -16.67
N PHE A 267 -35.74 47.89 -15.69
CA PHE A 267 -36.39 46.89 -14.82
C PHE A 267 -36.49 47.32 -13.34
N ARG A 268 -36.61 48.63 -13.07
CA ARG A 268 -37.12 49.15 -11.80
C ARG A 268 -38.54 49.65 -11.95
#